data_AF-A0A8B9EVY4-F1
#
_entry.id   AF-A0A8B9EVY4-F1
#
_cell.length_a   1.000
_cell.length_b   1.000
_cell.length_c   1.000
_cell.angle_alpha   90.00
_cell.angle_beta   90.00
_cell.angle_gamma   90.00
#
_symmetry.space_group_name_H-M   'P 1'
#
loop_
_entity.id
_entity.type
_entity.pdbx_description
1 polymer ?
#
loop_
_entity_poly.entity_id
_entity_poly.type
_entity_poly.pdbx_seq_one_letter_code
_entity_poly.pdbx_strand_id
1 'polypeptide(L)'
;SSSGLCYTLVTGLFLSQPCSPEGHHILHNPYHSTKFDSLELQRTAIQDLICDPCLPPAWYHFMIGNKPAEMPTRCVEMNKFPGESKRLTACATWQVFSGDTKDCCLFQIPIAIRNCGEFFVYFLQPTQGCMGYCAEASEQKHLICIEALYPGYCIEVKLTSLALQPMINPQLVQGRVYLKCTFSQPTSKPPLQYMVIWSRLSTSGKKEQIQLDTTLQPFSYIEMNSINLRLGDTVFCTVTAFMRNTAEQLSLPEESKSFYAGIKFLPESLQIAEDGKEHDLTILSTVPIVCPQHGNSCKITLQLSIEDLGKSFIHRH
;
A
#
# COMPACT_ATOMS: atom_id res chain seq x y z
N SER A 1 -22.01 -42.57 2.69
CA SER A 1 -21.01 -42.58 1.61
C SER A 1 -21.54 -41.70 0.49
N SER A 2 -21.30 -40.40 0.58
CA SER A 2 -21.60 -39.44 -0.48
C SER A 2 -20.27 -38.89 -0.96
N SER A 3 -19.65 -39.62 -1.88
CA SER A 3 -18.49 -39.18 -2.65
C SER A 3 -18.92 -38.03 -3.56
N GLY A 4 -18.78 -36.80 -3.06
CA GLY A 4 -18.89 -35.59 -3.87
C GLY A 4 -17.71 -35.52 -4.84
N LEU A 5 -18.00 -35.68 -6.13
CA LEU A 5 -17.02 -35.50 -7.20
C LEU A 5 -16.63 -34.01 -7.28
N CYS A 6 -15.38 -33.69 -6.96
CA CYS A 6 -14.84 -32.35 -7.17
C CYS A 6 -14.43 -32.19 -8.65
N TYR A 7 -15.13 -31.31 -9.36
CA TYR A 7 -14.85 -30.96 -10.76
C TYR A 7 -13.88 -29.78 -10.80
N THR A 8 -12.72 -29.94 -11.45
CA THR A 8 -11.78 -28.85 -11.75
C THR A 8 -11.80 -28.53 -13.25
N LEU A 9 -12.24 -27.32 -13.59
CA LEU A 9 -11.99 -26.72 -14.91
C LEU A 9 -10.63 -26.01 -14.86
N VAL A 10 -9.60 -26.65 -15.43
CA VAL A 10 -8.30 -26.01 -15.62
C VAL A 10 -8.39 -25.13 -16.86
N THR A 11 -8.61 -23.83 -16.65
CA THR A 11 -8.38 -22.82 -17.70
C THR A 11 -7.00 -22.23 -17.48
N GLY A 12 -6.17 -22.26 -18.53
CA GLY A 12 -4.82 -21.72 -18.47
C GLY A 12 -4.84 -20.23 -18.15
N LEU A 13 -4.06 -19.80 -17.16
CA LEU A 13 -4.07 -18.42 -16.68
C LEU A 13 -2.69 -17.78 -16.85
N PHE A 14 -2.72 -16.60 -17.49
CA PHE A 14 -1.74 -15.56 -17.27
C PHE A 14 -1.52 -15.38 -15.76
N LEU A 15 -0.27 -15.30 -15.32
CA LEU A 15 0.08 -15.06 -13.92
C LEU A 15 -0.26 -13.61 -13.55
N SER A 16 -1.51 -13.36 -13.17
CA SER A 16 -1.94 -12.14 -12.51
C SER A 16 -1.25 -12.02 -11.15
N GLN A 17 -0.92 -10.79 -10.74
CA GLN A 17 -0.27 -10.58 -9.44
C GLN A 17 -1.26 -10.94 -8.31
N PRO A 18 -0.87 -11.73 -7.29
CA PRO A 18 -1.77 -12.18 -6.22
C PRO A 18 -2.56 -11.08 -5.50
N CYS A 19 -2.05 -9.85 -5.47
CA CYS A 19 -2.72 -8.70 -4.85
C CYS A 19 -3.73 -7.98 -5.76
N SER A 20 -3.83 -8.35 -7.04
CA SER A 20 -4.89 -7.84 -7.91
C SER A 20 -6.19 -8.64 -7.71
N PRO A 21 -7.37 -8.07 -8.04
CA PRO A 21 -8.65 -8.77 -7.91
C PRO A 21 -8.74 -10.09 -8.69
N GLU A 22 -7.99 -10.22 -9.79
CA GLU A 22 -7.92 -11.44 -10.61
C GLU A 22 -6.79 -12.39 -10.19
N GLY A 23 -6.00 -12.02 -9.17
CA GLY A 23 -4.84 -12.78 -8.69
C GLY A 23 -5.12 -13.74 -7.55
N HIS A 24 -6.33 -13.69 -6.97
CA HIS A 24 -6.73 -14.51 -5.84
C HIS A 24 -8.23 -14.84 -5.86
N HIS A 25 -8.61 -15.88 -5.13
CA HIS A 25 -10.00 -16.24 -4.87
C HIS A 25 -10.44 -15.64 -3.53
N ILE A 26 -11.71 -15.25 -3.43
CA ILE A 26 -12.30 -14.81 -2.17
C ILE A 26 -12.88 -16.03 -1.46
N LEU A 27 -12.38 -16.32 -0.26
CA LEU A 27 -12.86 -17.39 0.59
C LEU A 27 -13.79 -16.79 1.64
N HIS A 28 -15.08 -16.75 1.29
CA HIS A 28 -16.15 -16.11 2.05
C HIS A 28 -17.12 -17.16 2.58
N ASN A 29 -16.85 -17.68 3.77
CA ASN A 29 -17.77 -18.57 4.47
C ASN A 29 -17.66 -18.34 5.99
N PRO A 30 -18.80 -18.03 6.67
CA PRO A 30 -18.80 -17.66 8.09
C PRO A 30 -18.29 -18.77 9.01
N TYR A 31 -18.38 -20.02 8.58
CA TYR A 31 -17.95 -21.18 9.37
C TYR A 31 -16.42 -21.27 9.48
N HIS A 32 -15.62 -20.55 8.66
CA HIS A 32 -14.17 -20.47 8.85
C HIS A 32 -13.78 -19.60 10.06
N SER A 33 -14.75 -18.94 10.72
CA SER A 33 -14.48 -18.09 11.87
C SER A 33 -13.98 -18.87 13.09
N THR A 34 -12.91 -18.40 13.73
CA THR A 34 -12.46 -18.93 15.04
C THR A 34 -13.47 -18.75 16.18
N LYS A 35 -14.51 -17.94 16.00
CA LYS A 35 -15.60 -17.73 16.95
C LYS A 35 -16.75 -18.72 16.77
N PHE A 36 -16.67 -19.57 15.76
CA PHE A 36 -17.68 -20.58 15.50
C PHE A 36 -17.48 -21.78 16.43
N ASP A 37 -18.51 -22.11 17.22
CA ASP A 37 -18.48 -23.21 18.19
C ASP A 37 -18.94 -24.52 17.53
N SER A 38 -18.08 -25.53 17.53
CA SER A 38 -18.40 -26.86 17.01
C SER A 38 -19.39 -27.64 17.88
N LEU A 39 -19.74 -27.17 19.09
CA LEU A 39 -20.86 -27.71 19.86
C LEU A 39 -22.23 -27.34 19.27
N GLU A 40 -22.36 -26.21 18.55
CA GLU A 40 -23.60 -25.86 17.84
C GLU A 40 -23.88 -26.83 16.68
N LEU A 41 -22.83 -27.39 16.06
CA LEU A 41 -22.89 -28.39 15.00
C LEU A 41 -23.34 -29.79 15.47
N GLN A 42 -23.40 -30.07 16.78
CA GLN A 42 -23.95 -31.34 17.26
C GLN A 42 -25.49 -31.43 17.09
N ARG A 43 -26.15 -30.32 16.74
CA ARG A 43 -27.61 -30.26 16.50
C ARG A 43 -28.01 -30.23 15.03
N THR A 44 -27.10 -29.94 14.11
CA THR A 44 -27.33 -29.90 12.66
C THR A 44 -26.51 -30.96 11.94
N ALA A 45 -27.00 -31.43 10.80
CA ALA A 45 -26.44 -32.59 10.11
C ALA A 45 -24.94 -32.42 9.81
N ILE A 46 -24.19 -33.53 9.87
CA ILE A 46 -22.75 -33.69 9.62
C ILE A 46 -22.26 -33.05 8.28
N GLN A 47 -23.19 -32.64 7.41
CA GLN A 47 -22.95 -31.97 6.13
C GLN A 47 -22.54 -30.49 6.24
N ASP A 48 -22.71 -29.84 7.40
CA ASP A 48 -22.35 -28.43 7.61
C ASP A 48 -20.93 -28.22 8.21
N LEU A 49 -20.17 -29.30 8.39
CA LEU A 49 -18.77 -29.21 8.80
C LEU A 49 -17.93 -28.73 7.60
N ILE A 50 -17.25 -27.59 7.72
CA ILE A 50 -16.28 -27.17 6.70
C ILE A 50 -15.18 -28.22 6.61
N CYS A 51 -14.97 -28.68 5.39
CA CYS A 51 -13.82 -29.45 5.01
C CYS A 51 -13.24 -28.82 3.74
N ASP A 52 -11.96 -28.50 3.79
CA ASP A 52 -11.18 -27.91 2.70
C ASP A 52 -10.36 -28.91 1.84
N PRO A 53 -10.63 -30.23 1.77
CA PRO A 53 -9.88 -31.12 0.88
C PRO A 53 -10.22 -30.88 -0.59
N CYS A 54 -11.21 -30.04 -0.91
CA CYS A 54 -11.53 -29.63 -2.29
C CYS A 54 -11.09 -28.19 -2.63
N LEU A 55 -10.38 -27.48 -1.75
CA LEU A 55 -9.79 -26.18 -2.12
C LEU A 55 -8.66 -26.40 -3.13
N PRO A 56 -8.77 -25.93 -4.39
CA PRO A 56 -7.69 -26.06 -5.35
C PRO A 56 -6.46 -25.24 -4.89
N PRO A 57 -5.24 -25.66 -5.23
CA PRO A 57 -4.05 -24.88 -4.93
C PRO A 57 -4.10 -23.50 -5.60
N ALA A 58 -4.23 -22.42 -4.83
CA ALA A 58 -4.33 -21.05 -5.34
C ALA A 58 -4.09 -20.01 -4.23
N TRP A 59 -4.07 -18.73 -4.59
CA TRP A 59 -4.09 -17.62 -3.64
C TRP A 59 -5.52 -17.34 -3.18
N TYR A 60 -5.71 -17.16 -1.87
CA TYR A 60 -7.00 -16.91 -1.24
C TYR A 60 -6.97 -15.69 -0.34
N HIS A 61 -8.04 -14.90 -0.37
CA HIS A 61 -8.31 -13.80 0.56
C HIS A 61 -9.52 -14.19 1.43
N PHE A 62 -9.32 -14.28 2.74
CA PHE A 62 -10.38 -14.65 3.68
C PHE A 62 -11.30 -13.45 3.97
N MET A 63 -12.60 -13.71 3.98
CA MET A 63 -13.63 -12.75 4.35
C MET A 63 -14.60 -13.39 5.34
N ILE A 64 -14.86 -12.75 6.48
CA ILE A 64 -15.90 -13.16 7.44
C ILE A 64 -16.95 -12.06 7.50
N GLY A 65 -18.16 -12.36 7.00
CA GLY A 65 -19.12 -11.31 6.67
C GLY A 65 -18.53 -10.37 5.60
N ASN A 66 -18.77 -9.07 5.69
CA ASN A 66 -18.18 -8.10 4.75
C ASN A 66 -16.84 -7.51 5.24
N LYS A 67 -16.09 -8.26 6.06
CA LYS A 67 -14.83 -7.80 6.63
C LYS A 67 -13.67 -8.71 6.24
N PRO A 68 -12.47 -8.16 5.96
CA PRO A 68 -11.26 -8.95 5.82
C PRO A 68 -11.03 -9.83 7.04
N ALA A 69 -10.51 -11.02 6.82
CA ALA A 69 -10.18 -11.96 7.88
C ALA A 69 -8.76 -12.50 7.71
N GLU A 70 -8.12 -12.84 8.82
CA GLU A 70 -6.73 -13.27 8.86
C GLU A 70 -6.62 -14.62 9.58
N MET A 71 -5.69 -15.47 9.13
CA MET A 71 -5.33 -16.68 9.87
C MET A 71 -4.76 -16.28 11.25
N PRO A 72 -5.33 -16.76 12.38
CA PRO A 72 -4.91 -16.34 13.72
C PRO A 72 -3.44 -16.69 14.00
N THR A 73 -2.73 -15.81 14.72
CA THR A 73 -1.27 -15.92 14.99
C THR A 73 -0.95 -16.41 16.40
N ARG A 74 -1.96 -16.68 17.23
CA ARG A 74 -1.82 -17.44 18.49
C ARG A 74 -1.84 -18.93 18.12
N CYS A 75 -0.78 -19.73 18.16
CA CYS A 75 0.49 -19.70 18.88
C CYS A 75 1.72 -19.70 17.94
N VAL A 76 2.76 -18.97 18.37
CA VAL A 76 4.05 -18.63 17.75
C VAL A 76 4.03 -17.37 16.88
N GLU A 77 4.86 -16.40 17.31
CA GLU A 77 4.89 -14.99 16.90
C GLU A 77 5.22 -14.75 15.42
N MET A 78 4.41 -13.93 14.75
CA MET A 78 4.72 -13.37 13.43
C MET A 78 5.45 -12.04 13.56
N ASN A 79 6.70 -12.00 13.08
CA ASN A 79 7.35 -10.74 12.73
C ASN A 79 6.66 -10.15 11.48
N LYS A 80 6.12 -8.92 11.62
CA LYS A 80 5.51 -8.17 10.54
C LYS A 80 6.60 -7.70 9.57
N PHE A 81 6.60 -8.22 8.34
CA PHE A 81 7.45 -7.73 7.26
C PHE A 81 6.59 -7.22 6.11
N PRO A 82 6.85 -6.01 5.58
CA PRO A 82 6.32 -5.60 4.30
C PRO A 82 7.08 -6.31 3.16
N GLY A 83 6.34 -6.72 2.12
CA GLY A 83 6.88 -6.67 0.75
C GLY A 83 7.42 -7.94 0.07
N GLU A 84 7.41 -9.13 0.68
CA GLU A 84 7.78 -10.37 -0.03
C GLU A 84 6.90 -11.56 0.39
N SER A 85 6.63 -12.48 -0.54
CA SER A 85 5.92 -13.73 -0.24
C SER A 85 6.81 -14.60 0.66
N LYS A 86 6.37 -14.88 1.89
CA LYS A 86 7.10 -15.78 2.79
C LYS A 86 6.41 -17.14 2.84
N ARG A 87 7.22 -18.21 2.75
CA ARG A 87 6.77 -19.58 3.05
C ARG A 87 6.71 -19.73 4.57
N LEU A 88 5.56 -20.15 5.07
CA LEU A 88 5.24 -20.27 6.49
C LEU A 88 4.53 -21.61 6.73
N THR A 89 4.43 -22.01 7.98
CA THR A 89 3.74 -23.24 8.37
C THR A 89 2.51 -22.86 9.19
N ALA A 90 1.32 -23.19 8.70
CA ALA A 90 0.09 -23.11 9.47
C ALA A 90 0.01 -24.30 10.45
N CYS A 91 -0.46 -24.03 11.67
CA CYS A 91 -0.65 -25.03 12.71
C CYS A 91 -2.14 -25.37 12.85
N ALA A 92 -2.47 -26.65 12.92
CA ALA A 92 -3.81 -27.11 13.26
C ALA A 92 -3.82 -27.75 14.66
N THR A 93 -4.90 -27.50 15.40
CA THR A 93 -5.19 -28.09 16.72
C THR A 93 -6.41 -28.99 16.62
N TRP A 94 -6.39 -30.11 17.34
CA TRP A 94 -7.50 -31.07 17.41
C TRP A 94 -7.84 -31.35 18.87
N GLN A 95 -9.03 -30.95 19.33
CA GLN A 95 -9.48 -31.25 20.69
C GLN A 95 -10.15 -32.64 20.73
N VAL A 96 -9.39 -33.67 21.09
CA VAL A 96 -9.98 -34.99 21.41
C VAL A 96 -9.64 -35.51 22.81
N PHE A 97 -8.79 -34.85 23.60
CA PHE A 97 -8.47 -35.34 24.95
C PHE A 97 -8.58 -34.25 26.01
N SER A 98 -9.31 -34.58 27.07
CA SER A 98 -9.49 -33.81 28.32
C SER A 98 -8.20 -33.79 29.14
N GLY A 99 -7.15 -33.15 28.62
CA GLY A 99 -5.88 -32.94 29.31
C GLY A 99 -5.50 -31.46 29.31
N ASP A 100 -5.00 -30.97 30.44
CA ASP A 100 -4.74 -29.54 30.73
C ASP A 100 -3.61 -28.89 29.90
N THR A 101 -3.04 -29.58 28.91
CA THR A 101 -2.04 -29.01 27.99
C THR A 101 -2.50 -29.15 26.54
N LYS A 102 -2.94 -28.04 25.94
CA LYS A 102 -3.30 -27.98 24.51
C LYS A 102 -2.03 -27.84 23.68
N ASP A 103 -1.61 -28.91 22.99
CA ASP A 103 -0.62 -28.80 21.93
C ASP A 103 -1.27 -28.08 20.73
N CYS A 104 -1.01 -26.78 20.60
CA CYS A 104 -1.65 -25.93 19.59
C CYS A 104 -1.14 -26.16 18.15
N CYS A 105 -0.14 -27.01 17.94
CA CYS A 105 0.45 -27.30 16.62
C CYS A 105 0.67 -28.81 16.42
N LEU A 106 -0.41 -29.60 16.49
CA LEU A 106 -0.37 -31.05 16.25
C LEU A 106 -0.10 -31.41 14.79
N PHE A 107 -0.55 -30.57 13.85
CA PHE A 107 -0.30 -30.73 12.42
C PHE A 107 0.23 -29.45 11.79
N GLN A 108 1.18 -29.61 10.86
CA GLN A 108 1.88 -28.54 10.17
C GLN A 108 1.53 -28.56 8.68
N ILE A 109 0.99 -27.45 8.17
CA ILE A 109 0.60 -27.31 6.76
C ILE A 109 1.41 -26.17 6.13
N PRO A 110 2.23 -26.42 5.10
CA PRO A 110 3.00 -25.35 4.45
C PRO A 110 2.06 -24.42 3.68
N ILE A 111 2.19 -23.12 3.94
CA ILE A 111 1.44 -22.06 3.28
C ILE A 111 2.41 -20.98 2.78
N ALA A 112 1.99 -20.15 1.83
CA ALA A 112 2.69 -18.91 1.53
C ALA A 112 1.78 -17.72 1.82
N ILE A 113 2.33 -16.65 2.38
CA ILE A 113 1.56 -15.45 2.69
C ILE A 113 2.16 -14.26 1.95
N ARG A 114 1.29 -13.40 1.41
CA ARG A 114 1.67 -12.11 0.84
C ARG A 114 0.82 -10.99 1.43
N ASN A 115 1.48 -9.92 1.86
CA ASN A 115 0.84 -8.70 2.32
C ASN A 115 0.51 -7.80 1.12
N CYS A 116 -0.75 -7.43 0.94
CA CYS A 116 -1.23 -6.56 -0.14
C CYS A 116 -1.56 -5.13 0.35
N GLY A 117 -1.15 -4.78 1.57
CA GLY A 117 -1.39 -3.48 2.20
C GLY A 117 -2.67 -3.47 3.02
N GLU A 118 -3.82 -3.56 2.35
CA GLU A 118 -5.14 -3.52 2.99
C GLU A 118 -5.63 -4.89 3.48
N PHE A 119 -5.07 -5.97 2.93
CA PHE A 119 -5.42 -7.36 3.23
C PHE A 119 -4.24 -8.30 2.98
N PHE A 120 -4.37 -9.54 3.45
CA PHE A 120 -3.42 -10.63 3.17
C PHE A 120 -4.02 -11.63 2.19
N VAL A 121 -3.17 -12.19 1.34
CA VAL A 121 -3.49 -13.37 0.54
C VAL A 121 -2.62 -14.56 0.95
N TYR A 122 -3.24 -15.73 0.96
CA TYR A 122 -2.64 -16.98 1.42
C TYR A 122 -2.65 -17.98 0.27
N PHE A 123 -1.49 -18.52 -0.08
CA PHE A 123 -1.41 -19.66 -0.99
C PHE A 123 -1.73 -20.93 -0.21
N LEU A 124 -2.92 -21.48 -0.46
CA LEU A 124 -3.45 -22.63 0.27
C LEU A 124 -3.40 -23.88 -0.60
N GLN A 125 -3.29 -25.03 0.06
CA GLN A 125 -3.36 -26.35 -0.57
C GLN A 125 -4.56 -27.14 0.01
N PRO A 126 -5.06 -28.16 -0.70
CA PRO A 126 -6.05 -29.07 -0.14
C PRO A 126 -5.59 -29.65 1.20
N THR A 127 -6.47 -29.64 2.21
CA THR A 127 -6.16 -30.23 3.52
C THR A 127 -6.22 -31.76 3.49
N GLN A 128 -5.50 -32.42 4.39
CA GLN A 128 -5.61 -33.88 4.55
C GLN A 128 -6.88 -34.23 5.35
N GLY A 129 -7.84 -34.93 4.74
CA GLY A 129 -9.09 -35.27 5.41
C GLY A 129 -10.01 -34.06 5.62
N CYS A 130 -10.97 -34.20 6.55
CA CYS A 130 -12.01 -33.19 6.82
C CYS A 130 -11.49 -32.12 7.80
N MET A 131 -10.61 -31.24 7.32
CA MET A 131 -10.08 -30.10 8.07
C MET A 131 -10.39 -28.81 7.32
N GLY A 132 -10.57 -27.69 8.01
CA GLY A 132 -10.79 -26.38 7.41
C GLY A 132 -9.75 -25.35 7.87
N TYR A 133 -9.33 -24.46 6.98
CA TYR A 133 -8.54 -23.28 7.32
C TYR A 133 -9.41 -22.31 8.13
N CYS A 134 -8.91 -21.87 9.28
CA CYS A 134 -9.63 -20.93 10.13
C CYS A 134 -9.15 -19.50 9.89
N ALA A 135 -10.03 -18.53 10.03
CA ALA A 135 -9.70 -17.13 10.02
C ALA A 135 -10.43 -16.42 11.15
N GLU A 136 -9.89 -15.31 11.62
CA GLU A 136 -10.57 -14.38 12.51
C GLU A 136 -10.83 -13.09 11.76
N ALA A 137 -12.02 -12.51 11.92
CA ALA A 137 -12.33 -11.23 11.31
C ALA A 137 -11.29 -10.23 11.82
N SER A 138 -10.55 -9.63 10.89
CA SER A 138 -9.57 -8.62 11.21
C SER A 138 -10.35 -7.42 11.74
N GLU A 139 -10.38 -7.26 13.06
CA GLU A 139 -10.61 -5.94 13.64
C GLU A 139 -9.45 -5.11 13.13
N GLN A 140 -9.69 -4.18 12.20
CA GLN A 140 -8.66 -3.36 11.56
C GLN A 140 -7.80 -2.63 12.62
N LYS A 141 -6.81 -3.34 13.16
CA LYS A 141 -5.79 -2.87 14.07
C LYS A 141 -4.66 -2.43 13.17
N HIS A 142 -4.75 -1.20 12.68
CA HIS A 142 -3.63 -0.62 11.96
C HIS A 142 -2.43 -0.60 12.91
N LEU A 143 -1.29 -1.12 12.46
CA LEU A 143 -0.05 -1.07 13.22
C LEU A 143 0.88 -0.12 12.49
N ILE A 144 1.31 0.96 13.14
CA ILE A 144 2.29 1.90 12.59
C ILE A 144 3.62 1.63 13.27
N CYS A 145 4.67 1.46 12.46
CA CYS A 145 6.03 1.24 12.93
C CYS A 145 6.84 2.52 12.67
N ILE A 146 7.44 3.09 13.71
CA ILE A 146 8.20 4.34 13.61
C ILE A 146 9.68 3.98 13.41
N GLU A 147 10.05 3.61 12.19
CA GLU A 147 11.43 3.19 11.85
C GLU A 147 12.47 4.31 12.04
N ALA A 148 12.06 5.57 11.95
CA ALA A 148 12.95 6.72 12.01
C ALA A 148 13.45 7.06 13.43
N LEU A 149 12.76 6.61 14.48
CA LEU A 149 13.15 6.88 15.88
C LEU A 149 13.47 5.60 16.67
N TYR A 150 12.77 4.48 16.41
CA TYR A 150 12.95 3.22 17.14
C TYR A 150 12.70 2.00 16.25
N PRO A 151 13.76 1.30 15.77
CA PRO A 151 13.61 0.07 14.99
C PRO A 151 12.81 -0.99 15.77
N GLY A 152 11.74 -1.52 15.18
CA GLY A 152 10.94 -2.60 15.77
C GLY A 152 9.87 -2.15 16.78
N TYR A 153 9.70 -0.85 17.03
CA TYR A 153 8.60 -0.35 17.85
C TYR A 153 7.38 -0.06 16.98
N CYS A 154 6.34 -0.89 17.12
CA CYS A 154 5.08 -0.75 16.41
C CYS A 154 3.92 -0.60 17.40
N ILE A 155 3.01 0.29 17.08
CA ILE A 155 1.93 0.69 17.98
C ILE A 155 0.59 0.22 17.42
N GLU A 156 -0.27 -0.35 18.29
CA GLU A 156 -1.66 -0.68 17.96
C GLU A 156 -2.48 0.60 17.85
N VAL A 157 -3.15 0.79 16.71
CA VAL A 157 -3.78 2.06 16.39
C VAL A 157 -5.25 1.83 16.03
N LYS A 158 -6.15 2.42 16.82
CA LYS A 158 -7.61 2.32 16.65
C LYS A 158 -8.23 3.65 16.23
N LEU A 159 -7.79 4.30 15.15
CA LEU A 159 -8.41 5.54 14.68
C LEU A 159 -9.14 5.26 13.36
N THR A 160 -10.46 5.34 13.42
CA THR A 160 -11.40 5.22 12.30
C THR A 160 -11.01 6.15 11.15
N SER A 161 -11.15 5.65 9.92
CA SER A 161 -10.80 6.29 8.63
C SER A 161 -10.94 7.81 8.63
N LEU A 162 -9.83 8.50 8.88
CA LEU A 162 -9.79 9.95 8.89
C LEU A 162 -9.32 10.43 7.53
N ALA A 163 -10.25 10.96 6.71
CA ALA A 163 -9.93 11.50 5.39
C ALA A 163 -9.15 12.82 5.49
N LEU A 164 -7.82 12.75 5.49
CA LEU A 164 -6.93 13.90 5.59
C LEU A 164 -6.73 14.59 4.24
N GLN A 165 -6.82 13.85 3.13
CA GLN A 165 -6.75 14.38 1.75
C GLN A 165 -5.58 15.37 1.53
N PRO A 166 -4.33 14.95 1.76
CA PRO A 166 -3.18 15.83 1.61
C PRO A 166 -3.00 16.30 0.17
N MET A 167 -2.74 17.60 0.01
CA MET A 167 -2.53 18.25 -1.28
C MET A 167 -1.29 19.15 -1.23
N ILE A 168 -0.44 19.01 -2.25
CA ILE A 168 0.78 19.82 -2.39
C ILE A 168 0.47 21.03 -3.27
N ASN A 169 0.79 22.22 -2.77
CA ASN A 169 0.69 23.48 -3.51
C ASN A 169 2.01 24.27 -3.39
N PRO A 170 2.54 24.82 -4.48
CA PRO A 170 3.74 25.64 -4.45
C PRO A 170 3.42 27.04 -3.91
N GLN A 171 4.33 27.63 -3.13
CA GLN A 171 4.18 28.97 -2.57
C GLN A 171 5.48 29.77 -2.62
N LEU A 172 5.38 31.06 -2.91
CA LEU A 172 6.48 32.01 -2.82
C LEU A 172 6.36 32.78 -1.50
N VAL A 173 7.31 32.56 -0.58
CA VAL A 173 7.33 33.22 0.73
C VAL A 173 8.65 33.98 0.84
N GLN A 174 8.57 35.30 0.94
CA GLN A 174 9.75 36.18 1.11
C GLN A 174 10.87 35.95 0.06
N GLY A 175 10.48 35.73 -1.21
CA GLY A 175 11.42 35.50 -2.31
C GLY A 175 11.99 34.08 -2.39
N ARG A 176 11.54 33.16 -1.52
CA ARG A 176 11.93 31.75 -1.53
C ARG A 176 10.75 30.87 -1.89
N VAL A 177 11.02 29.81 -2.66
CA VAL A 177 9.99 28.88 -3.12
C VAL A 177 9.87 27.74 -2.13
N TYR A 178 8.64 27.47 -1.70
CA TYR A 178 8.29 26.36 -0.81
C TYR A 178 7.23 25.50 -1.48
N LEU A 179 7.24 24.20 -1.20
CA LEU A 179 6.05 23.37 -1.35
C LEU A 179 5.33 23.31 -0.03
N LYS A 180 4.02 23.57 -0.05
CA LYS A 180 3.14 23.47 1.10
C LYS A 180 2.26 22.24 0.95
N CYS A 181 2.34 21.32 1.90
CA CYS A 181 1.37 20.25 2.03
C CYS A 181 0.25 20.71 2.95
N THR A 182 -0.99 20.72 2.46
CA THR A 182 -2.19 21.07 3.21
C THR A 182 -3.10 19.85 3.33
N PHE A 183 -3.72 19.66 4.50
CA PHE A 183 -4.60 18.53 4.76
C PHE A 183 -5.79 18.95 5.63
N SER A 184 -6.86 18.17 5.54
CA SER A 184 -8.14 18.43 6.22
C SER A 184 -7.99 18.24 7.72
N GLN A 185 -8.35 19.28 8.48
CA GLN A 185 -8.44 19.19 9.93
C GLN A 185 -9.84 18.71 10.34
N PRO A 186 -9.96 17.55 11.00
CA PRO A 186 -11.23 17.12 11.57
C PRO A 186 -11.59 18.04 12.73
N THR A 187 -12.88 18.31 12.92
CA THR A 187 -13.42 19.08 14.06
C THR A 187 -13.40 18.29 15.38
N SER A 188 -12.74 17.13 15.44
CA SER A 188 -12.71 16.28 16.62
C SER A 188 -11.99 16.95 17.78
N LYS A 189 -12.59 16.85 18.98
CA LYS A 189 -11.93 17.12 20.27
C LYS A 189 -11.48 15.77 20.83
N PRO A 190 -10.24 15.59 21.32
CA PRO A 190 -9.17 16.54 21.63
C PRO A 190 -8.35 17.03 20.41
N PRO A 191 -7.48 18.07 20.55
CA PRO A 191 -6.65 18.57 19.45
C PRO A 191 -5.70 17.48 18.93
N LEU A 192 -5.71 17.30 17.61
CA LEU A 192 -4.84 16.38 16.90
C LEU A 192 -3.47 17.01 16.64
N GLN A 193 -2.47 16.16 16.58
CA GLN A 193 -1.14 16.47 16.07
C GLN A 193 -0.92 15.65 14.80
N TYR A 194 -0.04 16.12 13.92
CA TYR A 194 0.19 15.53 12.62
C TYR A 194 1.67 15.25 12.42
N MET A 195 1.98 14.07 11.91
CA MET A 195 3.29 13.68 11.40
C MET A 195 3.23 13.77 9.88
N VAL A 196 4.17 14.50 9.28
CA VAL A 196 4.23 14.73 7.84
C VAL A 196 5.57 14.26 7.31
N ILE A 197 5.54 13.26 6.42
CA ILE A 197 6.72 12.74 5.72
C ILE A 197 6.71 13.32 4.30
N TRP A 198 7.74 14.07 3.96
CA TRP A 198 8.04 14.44 2.59
C TRP A 198 8.95 13.38 1.97
N SER A 199 8.59 12.92 0.77
CA SER A 199 9.43 11.99 0.00
C SER A 199 9.57 12.42 -1.46
N ARG A 200 10.70 12.06 -2.07
CA ARG A 200 10.97 12.25 -3.50
C ARG A 200 11.05 10.91 -4.22
N LEU A 201 10.68 10.89 -5.49
CA LEU A 201 10.91 9.74 -6.37
C LEU A 201 12.36 9.78 -6.89
N SER A 202 13.14 8.74 -6.62
CA SER A 202 14.47 8.58 -7.20
C SER A 202 14.39 8.16 -8.66
N THR A 203 15.50 8.29 -9.40
CA THR A 203 15.61 7.85 -10.80
C THR A 203 15.37 6.36 -10.98
N SER A 204 15.55 5.56 -9.91
CA SER A 204 15.25 4.12 -9.89
C SER A 204 13.77 3.80 -9.60
N GLY A 205 12.91 4.81 -9.47
CA GLY A 205 11.50 4.66 -9.14
C GLY A 205 11.23 4.39 -7.65
N LYS A 206 12.24 4.49 -6.78
CA LYS A 206 12.08 4.30 -5.32
C LYS A 206 11.77 5.62 -4.64
N LYS A 207 10.86 5.62 -3.66
CA LYS A 207 10.58 6.80 -2.84
C LYS A 207 11.63 6.92 -1.73
N GLU A 208 12.25 8.09 -1.65
CA GLU A 208 13.24 8.44 -0.63
C GLU A 208 12.66 9.52 0.28
N GLN A 209 12.68 9.29 1.59
CA GLN A 209 12.29 10.31 2.57
C GLN A 209 13.30 11.47 2.56
N ILE A 210 12.81 12.70 2.51
CA ILE A 210 13.62 13.92 2.48
C ILE A 210 13.39 14.82 3.71
N GLN A 211 12.22 14.78 4.33
CA GLN A 211 11.92 15.54 5.56
C GLN A 211 10.82 14.84 6.37
N LEU A 212 10.92 14.90 7.70
CA LEU A 212 9.91 14.44 8.64
C LEU A 212 9.59 15.56 9.62
N ASP A 213 8.34 16.02 9.60
CA ASP A 213 7.86 17.08 10.49
C ASP A 213 6.80 16.55 11.44
N THR A 214 6.72 17.17 12.62
CA THR A 214 5.58 17.02 13.52
C THR A 214 4.96 18.39 13.79
N THR A 215 3.68 18.56 13.49
CA THR A 215 2.99 19.87 13.52
C THR A 215 1.60 19.77 14.15
N LEU A 216 1.16 20.85 14.81
CA LEU A 216 -0.23 21.01 15.27
C LEU A 216 -1.10 21.71 14.23
N GLN A 217 -0.47 22.27 13.19
CA GLN A 217 -1.15 22.98 12.12
C GLN A 217 -1.55 22.00 11.02
N PRO A 218 -2.63 22.27 10.27
CA PRO A 218 -3.08 21.44 9.16
C PRO A 218 -2.22 21.60 7.88
N PHE A 219 -0.92 21.87 8.05
CA PHE A 219 0.03 22.03 6.97
C PHE A 219 1.50 21.88 7.41
N SER A 220 2.37 21.56 6.45
CA SER A 220 3.83 21.57 6.56
C SER A 220 4.46 22.18 5.29
N TYR A 221 5.70 22.66 5.39
CA TYR A 221 6.45 23.24 4.29
C TYR A 221 7.78 22.52 4.07
N ILE A 222 8.21 22.44 2.82
CA ILE A 222 9.57 22.10 2.43
C ILE A 222 10.12 23.16 1.48
N GLU A 223 11.34 23.65 1.73
CA GLU A 223 11.99 24.67 0.91
C GLU A 223 12.61 24.04 -0.35
N MET A 224 12.40 24.68 -1.50
CA MET A 224 13.12 24.35 -2.73
C MET A 224 14.49 25.04 -2.71
N ASN A 225 15.48 24.36 -2.14
CA ASN A 225 16.84 24.88 -1.92
C ASN A 225 17.96 24.07 -2.61
N SER A 226 17.61 23.16 -3.51
CA SER A 226 18.53 22.24 -4.22
C SER A 226 19.27 21.21 -3.36
N ILE A 227 19.11 21.25 -2.04
CA ILE A 227 19.67 20.24 -1.13
C ILE A 227 18.62 19.14 -0.91
N ASN A 228 17.45 19.53 -0.42
CA ASN A 228 16.36 18.59 -0.12
C ASN A 228 15.47 18.36 -1.34
N LEU A 229 15.27 19.41 -2.13
CA LEU A 229 14.35 19.42 -3.26
C LEU A 229 14.89 20.27 -4.41
N ARG A 230 14.91 19.69 -5.61
CA ARG A 230 15.42 20.28 -6.85
C ARG A 230 14.31 20.41 -7.90
N LEU A 231 14.54 21.28 -8.87
CA LEU A 231 13.71 21.34 -10.08
C LEU A 231 13.83 20.00 -10.83
N GLY A 232 12.69 19.46 -11.25
CA GLY A 232 12.59 18.15 -11.90
C GLY A 232 12.20 17.01 -10.94
N ASP A 233 12.24 17.23 -9.62
CA ASP A 233 11.86 16.21 -8.65
C ASP A 233 10.34 15.95 -8.67
N THR A 234 9.96 14.70 -8.47
CA THR A 234 8.56 14.31 -8.19
C THR A 234 8.41 14.01 -6.71
N VAL A 235 7.49 14.70 -6.04
CA VAL A 235 7.38 14.76 -4.58
C VAL A 235 6.04 14.25 -4.09
N PHE A 236 6.04 13.65 -2.90
CA PHE A 236 4.86 13.18 -2.19
C PHE A 236 4.87 13.69 -0.75
N CYS A 237 3.68 13.93 -0.21
CA CYS A 237 3.47 14.25 1.19
C CYS A 237 2.56 13.18 1.80
N THR A 238 3.06 12.52 2.83
CA THR A 238 2.31 11.50 3.58
C THR A 238 2.01 12.02 4.97
N VAL A 239 0.72 12.05 5.35
CA VAL A 239 0.25 12.66 6.58
C VAL A 239 -0.38 11.60 7.47
N THR A 240 -0.02 11.63 8.75
CA THR A 240 -0.61 10.78 9.80
C THR A 240 -1.06 11.67 10.96
N ALA A 241 -2.32 11.58 11.37
CA ALA A 241 -2.84 12.31 12.53
C ALA A 241 -2.72 11.46 13.81
N PHE A 242 -2.58 12.06 14.98
CA PHE A 242 -2.57 11.36 16.27
C PHE A 242 -3.04 12.25 17.42
N MET A 243 -3.51 11.62 18.50
CA MET A 243 -3.92 12.35 19.72
C MET A 243 -2.74 12.58 20.66
N ARG A 244 -2.70 13.76 21.30
CA ARG A 244 -1.59 14.18 22.18
C ARG A 244 -1.52 13.43 23.53
N ASN A 245 -2.67 13.01 24.06
CA ASN A 245 -2.82 12.65 25.48
C ASN A 245 -3.09 11.18 25.75
N THR A 246 -3.32 10.38 24.71
CA THR A 246 -3.48 8.94 24.80
C THR A 246 -2.33 8.31 24.05
N ALA A 247 -1.57 7.47 24.76
CA ALA A 247 -0.66 6.56 24.10
C ALA A 247 -1.50 5.81 23.03
N GLU A 248 -1.00 5.77 21.79
CA GLU A 248 -1.33 4.69 20.86
C GLU A 248 -2.62 4.83 20.02
N GLN A 249 -2.90 6.01 19.46
CA GLN A 249 -3.94 6.14 18.42
C GLN A 249 -3.50 7.12 17.31
N LEU A 250 -3.00 6.58 16.19
CA LEU A 250 -2.66 7.30 14.95
C LEU A 250 -3.77 7.14 13.88
N SER A 251 -3.86 7.96 12.84
CA SER A 251 -4.68 7.64 11.67
C SER A 251 -3.91 6.67 10.77
N LEU A 252 -4.58 6.09 9.78
CA LEU A 252 -3.87 5.58 8.61
C LEU A 252 -3.04 6.71 7.97
N PRO A 253 -1.83 6.42 7.47
CA PRO A 253 -1.09 7.37 6.65
C PRO A 253 -1.83 7.57 5.32
N GLU A 254 -2.16 8.81 4.99
CA GLU A 254 -2.69 9.19 3.68
C GLU A 254 -1.60 9.91 2.89
N GLU A 255 -1.45 9.54 1.62
CA GLU A 255 -0.46 10.13 0.72
C GLU A 255 -1.14 11.05 -0.31
N SER A 256 -0.47 12.15 -0.63
CA SER A 256 -0.89 13.05 -1.70
C SER A 256 -0.72 12.42 -3.08
N LYS A 257 -1.41 12.98 -4.08
CA LYS A 257 -1.01 12.74 -5.49
C LYS A 257 0.45 13.18 -5.70
N SER A 258 1.11 12.57 -6.68
CA SER A 258 2.45 12.99 -7.08
C SER A 258 2.44 14.44 -7.54
N PHE A 259 3.43 15.21 -7.09
CA PHE A 259 3.62 16.58 -7.50
C PHE A 259 4.98 16.71 -8.20
N TYR A 260 4.96 17.01 -9.50
CA TYR A 260 6.18 17.35 -10.24
C TYR A 260 6.56 18.80 -9.93
N ALA A 261 7.76 19.02 -9.37
CA ALA A 261 8.26 20.34 -9.02
C ALA A 261 9.23 20.84 -10.09
N GLY A 262 8.74 21.55 -11.12
CA GLY A 262 9.61 21.97 -12.21
C GLY A 262 8.88 22.63 -13.37
N ILE A 263 9.54 22.62 -14.53
CA ILE A 263 9.00 23.11 -15.79
C ILE A 263 8.92 21.93 -16.74
N LYS A 264 7.75 21.71 -17.33
CA LYS A 264 7.48 20.60 -18.24
C LYS A 264 7.00 21.10 -19.60
N PHE A 265 7.32 20.33 -20.63
CA PHE A 265 6.78 20.51 -21.97
C PHE A 265 5.54 19.63 -22.15
N LEU A 266 4.56 20.13 -22.90
CA LEU A 266 3.39 19.38 -23.34
C LEU A 266 3.23 19.55 -24.86
N PRO A 267 3.30 18.46 -25.65
CA PRO A 267 3.58 17.08 -25.23
C PRO A 267 5.04 16.89 -24.74
N GLU A 268 5.30 15.83 -23.97
CA GLU A 268 6.64 15.53 -23.42
C GLU A 268 7.65 15.16 -24.52
N SER A 269 7.17 14.52 -25.59
CA SER A 269 7.94 14.25 -26.80
C SER A 269 7.08 14.55 -28.03
N LEU A 270 7.69 15.11 -29.06
CA LEU A 270 7.03 15.43 -30.32
C LEU A 270 7.83 14.85 -31.49
N GLN A 271 7.15 14.14 -32.38
CA GLN A 271 7.72 13.68 -33.66
C GLN A 271 7.43 14.72 -34.72
N ILE A 272 8.47 15.23 -35.36
CA ILE A 272 8.41 16.32 -36.34
C ILE A 272 8.95 15.78 -37.68
N ALA A 273 8.31 16.15 -38.78
CA ALA A 273 8.79 15.89 -40.13
C ALA A 273 9.08 17.22 -40.85
N GLU A 274 9.95 17.19 -41.86
CA GLU A 274 10.19 18.35 -42.74
C GLU A 274 9.05 18.49 -43.78
N ASP A 275 7.80 18.47 -43.32
CA ASP A 275 6.58 18.54 -44.15
C ASP A 275 5.98 19.95 -44.22
N GLY A 276 6.62 20.93 -43.58
CA GLY A 276 6.15 22.32 -43.50
C GLY A 276 5.01 22.52 -42.51
N LYS A 277 4.67 21.52 -41.68
CA LYS A 277 3.61 21.62 -40.68
C LYS A 277 4.12 22.31 -39.42
N GLU A 278 3.33 23.25 -38.90
CA GLU A 278 3.58 23.87 -37.60
C GLU A 278 3.18 22.94 -36.46
N HIS A 279 3.97 22.96 -35.39
CA HIS A 279 3.73 22.17 -34.19
C HIS A 279 3.75 23.05 -32.94
N ASP A 280 2.74 22.88 -32.10
CA ASP A 280 2.62 23.60 -30.83
C ASP A 280 3.31 22.86 -29.69
N LEU A 281 4.13 23.60 -28.93
CA LEU A 281 4.79 23.13 -27.72
C LEU A 281 4.41 24.03 -26.54
N THR A 282 3.68 23.49 -25.57
CA THR A 282 3.26 24.25 -24.39
C THR A 282 4.26 24.06 -23.25
N ILE A 283 4.71 25.17 -22.65
CA ILE A 283 5.60 25.16 -21.48
C ILE A 283 4.76 25.43 -20.24
N LEU A 284 4.80 24.52 -19.26
CA LEU A 284 4.10 24.68 -17.99
C LEU A 284 5.11 24.68 -16.83
N SER A 285 5.07 25.74 -16.02
CA SER A 285 5.76 25.76 -14.72
C SER A 285 4.79 25.34 -13.63
N THR A 286 5.16 24.33 -12.83
CA THR A 286 4.41 23.93 -11.64
C THR A 286 4.89 24.62 -10.38
N VAL A 287 5.96 25.42 -10.46
CA VAL A 287 6.52 26.18 -9.34
C VAL A 287 6.70 27.66 -9.73
N PRO A 288 6.60 28.61 -8.77
CA PRO A 288 6.87 30.02 -9.03
C PRO A 288 8.28 30.26 -9.57
N ILE A 289 8.40 31.12 -10.57
CA ILE A 289 9.70 31.59 -11.09
C ILE A 289 10.05 32.89 -10.37
N VAL A 290 11.15 32.87 -9.61
CA VAL A 290 11.62 34.05 -8.86
C VAL A 290 12.51 34.91 -9.76
N CYS A 291 12.08 36.13 -10.00
CA CYS A 291 12.82 37.10 -10.81
C CYS A 291 13.68 38.02 -9.94
N PRO A 292 14.90 38.39 -10.36
CA PRO A 292 15.71 39.38 -9.65
C PRO A 292 15.00 40.74 -9.61
N GLN A 293 14.98 41.40 -8.44
CA GLN A 293 14.30 42.69 -8.28
C GLN A 293 14.91 43.84 -9.12
N HIS A 294 16.16 43.71 -9.58
CA HIS A 294 16.91 44.80 -10.24
C HIS A 294 17.22 44.52 -11.73
N GLY A 295 16.42 43.70 -12.41
CA GLY A 295 16.55 43.45 -13.84
C GLY A 295 15.30 43.86 -14.61
N ASN A 296 15.45 44.69 -15.66
CA ASN A 296 14.34 45.09 -16.56
C ASN A 296 13.76 43.91 -17.37
N SER A 297 14.33 42.70 -17.29
CA SER A 297 13.79 41.51 -17.95
C SER A 297 14.07 40.25 -17.14
N CYS A 298 13.02 39.55 -16.73
CA CYS A 298 13.11 38.19 -16.22
C CYS A 298 13.14 37.22 -17.41
N LYS A 299 14.23 36.49 -17.57
CA LYS A 299 14.42 35.57 -18.71
C LYS A 299 14.70 34.18 -18.19
N ILE A 300 14.07 33.20 -18.83
CA ILE A 300 14.37 31.78 -18.64
C ILE A 300 14.89 31.22 -19.96
N THR A 301 16.03 30.55 -19.92
CA THR A 301 16.64 29.91 -21.10
C THR A 301 16.26 28.45 -21.10
N LEU A 302 15.62 28.01 -22.18
CA LEU A 302 15.25 26.61 -22.41
C LEU A 302 16.11 26.07 -23.54
N GLN A 303 16.74 24.92 -23.31
CA GLN A 303 17.53 24.24 -24.33
C GLN A 303 16.69 23.12 -24.94
N LEU A 304 16.52 23.15 -26.26
CA LEU A 304 15.84 22.11 -27.04
C LEU A 304 16.92 21.27 -27.72
N SER A 305 16.90 19.96 -27.48
CA SER A 305 17.73 18.98 -28.18
C SER A 305 16.89 18.26 -29.23
N ILE A 306 17.42 18.16 -30.45
CA ILE A 306 16.78 17.44 -31.56
C ILE A 306 17.63 16.20 -31.82
N GLU A 307 17.03 15.01 -31.72
CA GLU A 307 17.66 13.75 -32.13
C GLU A 307 17.13 13.37 -33.52
N ASP A 308 18.03 13.33 -34.50
CA ASP A 308 17.72 12.94 -35.88
C ASP A 308 17.82 11.41 -36.02
N LEU A 309 16.68 10.75 -36.25
CA LEU A 309 16.58 9.30 -36.49
C LEU A 309 17.05 8.90 -37.91
N GLY A 310 17.50 9.85 -38.74
CA GLY A 310 17.77 9.67 -40.17
C GLY A 310 19.16 9.21 -40.59
N LYS A 311 20.08 8.83 -39.69
CA LYS A 311 21.42 8.36 -40.09
C LYS A 311 21.71 6.90 -39.73
N SER A 312 21.12 5.99 -40.50
CA SER A 312 21.65 4.63 -40.64
C SER A 312 21.72 4.22 -42.12
N PHE A 313 22.97 4.09 -42.60
CA PHE A 313 23.44 3.43 -43.82
C PHE A 313 23.12 4.06 -45.19
N ILE A 314 24.01 4.93 -45.66
CA ILE A 314 24.39 4.98 -47.08
C ILE A 314 25.84 4.52 -47.18
N HIS A 315 26.05 3.24 -47.44
CA HIS A 315 27.31 2.78 -48.03
C HIS A 315 27.37 3.35 -49.46
N ARG A 316 28.28 4.30 -49.70
CA ARG A 316 28.75 4.60 -51.05
C ARG A 316 29.74 3.52 -51.48
N HIS A 317 29.40 2.77 -52.51
CA HIS A 317 30.29 2.44 -53.61
C HIS A 317 29.50 2.52 -54.91
#